data_AF-A0A6V7K5Y9-F1
#
_entry.id   AF-A0A6V7K5Y9-F1
#
_cell.length_a   1.000
_cell.length_b   1.000
_cell.length_c   1.000
_cell.angle_alpha   90.00
_cell.angle_beta   90.00
_cell.angle_gamma   90.00
#
_symmetry.space_group_name_H-M   'P 1'
#
loop_
_entity.id
_entity.type
_entity.pdbx_description
1 polymer ?
#
loop_
_entity_poly.entity_id
_entity_poly.type
_entity_poly.pdbx_seq_one_letter_code
_entity_poly.pdbx_strand_id
1 'polypeptide(L)'
;LTSRNSIYYDPKSNLPLKIIIADDSERVPSTKFVSRGLPCSCENLKCGCCAGINIKALNFTRKACTNFTMIPEEFAVDFKLMLDEREMFTNRLS
;
A
#
# COMPACT_ATOMS: atom_id res chain seq x y z
N LEU A 1 5.67 -7.10 22.07
CA LEU A 1 4.96 -6.60 20.87
C LEU A 1 4.84 -5.09 20.98
N THR A 2 5.72 -4.36 20.30
CA THR A 2 5.73 -2.89 20.33
C THR A 2 5.07 -2.38 19.05
N SER A 3 4.07 -1.50 19.17
CA SER A 3 3.36 -0.92 18.02
C SER A 3 3.80 0.53 17.79
N ARG A 4 4.12 0.88 16.55
CA ARG A 4 4.46 2.27 16.14
C ARG A 4 3.55 2.74 15.00
N ASN A 5 3.38 4.05 14.91
CA ASN A 5 2.70 4.69 13.79
C ASN A 5 3.54 4.57 12.53
N SER A 6 2.91 4.14 11.44
CA SER A 6 3.49 4.11 10.10
C SER A 6 3.52 5.51 9.45
N ILE A 7 4.27 5.62 8.35
CA ILE A 7 4.11 6.71 7.38
C ILE A 7 2.80 6.58 6.58
N TYR A 8 2.20 5.40 6.57
CA TYR A 8 0.91 5.15 5.95
C TYR A 8 -0.23 5.48 6.90
N TYR A 9 -1.29 6.09 6.39
CA TYR A 9 -2.54 6.35 7.12
C TYR A 9 -3.74 5.89 6.32
N ASP A 10 -4.84 5.58 7.01
CA ASP A 10 -6.11 5.30 6.37
C ASP A 10 -6.73 6.61 5.86
N PRO A 11 -6.93 6.79 4.54
CA PRO A 11 -7.49 8.02 3.99
C PRO A 11 -8.95 8.28 4.42
N LYS A 12 -9.68 7.27 4.93
CA LYS A 12 -11.05 7.47 5.43
C LYS A 12 -11.07 8.05 6.84
N SER A 13 -10.31 7.45 7.76
CA SER A 13 -10.25 7.89 9.17
C SER A 13 -9.17 8.94 9.46
N ASN A 14 -8.23 9.17 8.54
CA ASN A 14 -7.01 9.96 8.72
C ASN A 14 -6.11 9.50 9.89
N LEU A 15 -6.26 8.24 10.32
CA LEU A 15 -5.46 7.66 11.39
C LEU A 15 -4.24 6.91 10.82
N PRO A 16 -3.07 7.03 11.45
CA PRO A 16 -1.88 6.28 11.03
C PRO A 16 -2.13 4.78 11.18
N LEU A 17 -1.70 4.02 10.18
CA LEU A 17 -1.70 2.57 10.25
C LEU A 17 -0.65 2.12 11.28
N LYS A 18 -1.00 1.13 12.10
CA LYS A 18 -0.11 0.59 13.12
C LYS A 18 0.76 -0.51 12.53
N ILE A 19 2.08 -0.38 12.70
CA ILE A 19 3.03 -1.46 12.41
C ILE A 19 3.25 -2.25 13.70
N ILE A 20 3.32 -3.57 13.56
CA ILE A 20 3.68 -4.48 14.65
C ILE A 20 5.16 -4.81 14.46
N ILE A 21 5.98 -4.44 15.44
CA ILE A 21 7.38 -4.88 15.48
C ILE A 21 7.38 -6.17 16.30
N ALA A 22 7.62 -7.29 15.62
CA ALA A 22 7.98 -8.52 16.30
C ALA A 22 9.41 -8.33 16.84
N ASP A 23 9.54 -8.31 18.17
CA ASP A 23 10.85 -8.45 18.82
C ASP A 23 11.31 -9.88 18.56
N ASP A 24 12.01 -10.11 17.45
CA ASP A 24 12.88 -11.26 17.36
C ASP A 24 14.25 -10.82 16.86
N SER A 25 15.26 -11.35 17.55
CA SER A 25 16.63 -10.87 17.64
C SER A 25 17.47 -11.13 16.37
N GLU A 26 16.87 -11.09 15.18
CA GLU A 26 17.59 -11.21 13.92
C GLU A 26 17.45 -9.92 13.14
N ARG A 27 18.60 -9.42 12.65
CA ARG A 27 18.75 -8.16 11.91
C ARG A 27 17.91 -8.17 10.64
N VAL A 28 16.60 -7.94 10.76
CA VAL A 28 15.74 -7.63 9.62
C VAL A 28 16.09 -6.19 9.25
N PRO A 29 16.64 -5.94 8.05
CA PRO A 29 16.88 -4.59 7.59
C PRO A 29 15.57 -3.82 7.71
N SER A 30 15.65 -2.56 8.10
CA SER A 30 14.52 -1.64 8.35
C SER A 30 13.56 -1.43 7.16
N THR A 31 13.67 -2.26 6.12
CA THR A 31 12.94 -2.28 4.87
C THR A 31 11.80 -3.32 4.82
N LYS A 32 11.74 -4.29 5.74
CA LYS A 32 10.58 -5.22 5.80
C LYS A 32 9.52 -4.69 6.75
N PHE A 33 8.72 -3.76 6.26
CA PHE A 33 7.51 -3.31 6.93
C PHE A 33 6.45 -4.42 6.86
N VAL A 34 6.33 -5.23 7.92
CA VAL A 34 5.18 -6.12 8.09
C VAL A 34 4.00 -5.26 8.56
N SER A 35 3.38 -4.54 7.61
CA SER A 35 2.03 -4.02 7.82
C SER A 35 1.05 -5.18 7.70
N ARG A 36 -0.08 -5.16 8.41
CA ARG A 36 -1.18 -6.13 8.22
C ARG A 36 -1.90 -5.94 6.86
N GLY A 37 -1.19 -5.46 5.84
CA GLY A 37 -1.72 -5.01 4.56
C GLY A 37 -2.23 -3.59 4.61
N LEU A 38 -2.21 -2.93 3.45
CA LEU A 38 -3.03 -1.75 3.21
C LEU A 38 -4.50 -2.20 3.08
N PRO A 39 -5.48 -1.37 3.46
CA PRO A 39 -6.88 -1.69 3.21
C PRO A 39 -7.13 -1.79 1.70
N CYS A 40 -7.40 -3.00 1.24
CA CYS A 40 -7.76 -3.29 -0.15
C CYS A 40 -9.21 -3.76 -0.20
N SER A 41 -9.92 -3.34 -1.24
CA SER A 41 -11.23 -3.88 -1.59
C SER A 41 -11.09 -4.62 -2.91
N CYS A 42 -11.48 -5.89 -2.91
CA CYS A 42 -11.47 -6.72 -4.11
C CYS A 42 -12.90 -7.13 -4.45
N GLU A 43 -13.24 -7.01 -5.73
CA GLU A 43 -14.48 -7.51 -6.30
C GLU A 43 -14.13 -8.33 -7.54
N ASN A 44 -14.45 -9.63 -7.50
CA ASN A 44 -14.03 -10.60 -8.51
C ASN A 44 -12.50 -10.60 -8.70
N LEU A 45 -12.04 -10.28 -9.91
CA LEU A 45 -10.63 -10.25 -10.30
C LEU A 45 -10.02 -8.85 -10.26
N LYS A 46 -10.73 -7.89 -9.66
CA LYS A 46 -10.31 -6.49 -9.54
C LYS A 46 -10.09 -6.14 -8.09
N CYS A 47 -8.89 -5.71 -7.75
CA CYS A 47 -8.53 -5.24 -6.41
C CYS A 47 -8.10 -3.79 -6.47
N GLY A 48 -8.60 -2.97 -5.55
CA GLY A 48 -8.17 -1.59 -5.33
C GLY A 48 -7.68 -1.40 -3.90
N CYS A 49 -6.45 -0.94 -3.73
CA CYS A 49 -5.87 -0.60 -2.43
C CYS A 49 -5.58 0.90 -2.39
N CYS A 50 -5.94 1.58 -1.29
CA CYS A 50 -5.61 2.99 -1.13
C CYS A 50 -4.99 3.25 0.24
N ALA A 51 -4.00 4.14 0.27
CA ALA A 51 -3.36 4.59 1.48
C ALA A 51 -2.99 6.07 1.35
N GLY A 52 -3.11 6.78 2.46
CA GLY A 52 -2.40 8.04 2.62
C GLY A 52 -0.93 7.79 2.97
N ILE A 53 -0.02 8.57 2.39
CA ILE A 53 1.41 8.54 2.68
C ILE A 53 1.78 9.90 3.25
N ASN A 54 2.34 9.92 4.45
CA ASN A 54 2.82 11.13 5.12
C ASN A 54 4.28 10.94 5.56
N ILE A 55 5.19 11.54 4.79
CA ILE A 55 6.62 11.58 5.09
C ILE A 55 6.95 13.01 5.51
N LYS A 56 6.84 13.28 6.81
CA LYS A 56 7.06 14.62 7.41
C LYS A 56 8.43 15.22 7.05
N ALA A 57 9.48 14.40 7.02
CA ALA A 57 10.83 14.84 6.71
C ALA A 57 10.98 15.42 5.29
N LEU A 58 10.08 15.07 4.38
CA LEU A 58 10.06 15.54 2.98
C LEU A 58 8.89 16.48 2.68
N ASN A 59 8.12 16.88 3.70
CA ASN A 59 6.84 17.60 3.53
C ASN A 59 5.93 16.96 2.48
N PHE A 60 5.93 15.62 2.44
CA PHE A 60 5.22 14.85 1.43
C PHE A 60 3.99 14.19 2.06
N THR A 61 2.82 14.73 1.75
CA THR A 61 1.53 14.14 2.11
C THR A 61 0.73 13.92 0.85
N ARG A 62 0.50 12.65 0.48
CA ARG A 62 -0.19 12.27 -0.76
C ARG A 62 -1.06 11.05 -0.54
N LYS A 63 -2.13 10.91 -1.32
CA LYS A 63 -2.96 9.71 -1.39
C LYS A 63 -2.48 8.85 -2.54
N ALA A 64 -2.05 7.63 -2.26
CA ALA A 64 -1.70 6.64 -3.27
C ALA A 64 -2.81 5.58 -3.34
N CYS A 65 -3.24 5.26 -4.55
CA CYS A 65 -4.15 4.14 -4.81
C CYS A 65 -3.55 3.25 -5.88
N THR A 66 -3.69 1.94 -5.74
CA THR A 66 -3.25 0.96 -6.72
C THR A 66 -4.41 0.04 -7.08
N ASN A 67 -4.60 -0.18 -8.37
CA ASN A 67 -5.59 -1.10 -8.90
C ASN A 67 -4.88 -2.25 -9.60
N PHE A 68 -5.36 -3.46 -9.35
CA PHE A 68 -4.89 -4.69 -9.97
C PHE A 68 -6.08 -5.39 -10.61
N THR A 69 -5.96 -5.78 -11.88
CA THR A 69 -6.98 -6.58 -12.56
C THR A 69 -6.33 -7.83 -13.12
N MET A 70 -6.78 -9.00 -12.68
CA MET A 70 -6.35 -10.27 -13.27
C MET A 70 -7.21 -10.58 -14.51
N ILE A 71 -6.54 -10.93 -15.60
CA ILE A 71 -7.13 -11.32 -16.88
C ILE A 71 -6.77 -12.80 -17.11
N PRO A 72 -7.62 -13.75 -16.68
CA PRO A 72 -7.27 -15.17 -16.66
C PRO A 72 -7.03 -15.74 -18.06
N GLU A 73 -7.80 -15.27 -19.05
CA GLU A 73 -7.73 -15.74 -20.44
C GLU A 73 -6.36 -15.46 -21.07
N GLU A 74 -5.69 -14.42 -20.58
CA GLU A 74 -4.40 -13.96 -21.09
C GLU A 74 -3.26 -14.23 -20.09
N PHE A 75 -3.57 -14.93 -18.97
CA PHE A 75 -2.67 -15.17 -17.84
C PHE A 75 -1.92 -13.90 -17.38
N ALA A 76 -2.62 -12.75 -17.42
CA ALA A 76 -2.01 -11.45 -17.22
C ALA A 76 -2.59 -10.71 -16.01
N VAL A 77 -1.83 -9.75 -15.51
CA VAL A 77 -2.24 -8.81 -14.47
C VAL A 77 -1.98 -7.39 -14.93
N ASP A 78 -3.04 -6.60 -15.00
CA ASP A 78 -2.95 -5.15 -15.18
C ASP A 78 -2.76 -4.47 -13.84
N PHE A 79 -1.78 -3.58 -13.78
CA PHE A 79 -1.42 -2.77 -12.63
C PHE A 79 -1.58 -1.29 -12.97
N LYS A 80 -2.19 -0.51 -12.06
CA LYS A 80 -2.33 0.93 -12.21
C LYS A 80 -2.13 1.64 -10.88
N LEU A 81 -1.13 2.50 -10.80
CA LEU A 81 -0.82 3.36 -9.67
C LEU A 81 -1.32 4.79 -9.92
N MET A 82 -2.09 5.27 -8.95
CA MET A 82 -2.64 6.62 -8.90
C MET A 82 -2.05 7.36 -7.70
N LEU A 83 -1.65 8.62 -7.90
CA LEU A 83 -1.24 9.54 -6.83
C LEU A 83 -2.11 10.79 -6.91
N ASP A 84 -2.82 11.10 -5.83
CA ASP A 84 -3.81 12.19 -5.78
C ASP A 84 -4.75 12.19 -6.99
N GLU A 85 -5.29 11.00 -7.31
CA GLU A 85 -6.24 10.78 -8.41
C GLU A 85 -5.68 10.99 -9.81
N ARG A 86 -4.36 11.17 -9.93
CA ARG A 86 -3.65 11.21 -11.21
C ARG A 86 -2.93 9.90 -11.47
N GLU A 87 -3.00 9.39 -12.69
CA GLU A 87 -2.27 8.20 -13.10
C GLU A 87 -0.78 8.49 -13.15
N MET A 88 0.00 7.74 -12.38
CA MET A 88 1.46 7.87 -12.34
C MET A 88 2.13 6.77 -13.15
N PHE A 89 1.55 5.57 -13.11
CA PHE A 89 2.14 4.40 -13.73
C PHE A 89 1.04 3.38 -14.05
N THR A 90 1.10 2.83 -15.25
CA THR A 90 0.32 1.67 -15.63
C THR A 90 1.24 0.66 -16.28
N ASN A 91 1.02 -0.62 -15.99
CA ASN A 91 1.78 -1.69 -16.60
C ASN A 91 0.92 -2.95 -16.66
N ARG A 92 1.26 -3.82 -17.59
CA ARG A 92 0.69 -5.14 -17.71
C ARG A 92 1.80 -6.17 -17.55
N LEU A 93 1.57 -7.14 -16.68
CA LEU A 93 2.46 -8.28 -16.46
C LEU A 93 1.81 -9.51 -17.09
N SER A 94 2.50 -10.21 -17.97
CA SER A 94 2.02 -11.41 -18.68
C SER A 94 3.16 -12.40 -18.87
#